data_AF-A0AAE3PIS9-F1
#
_entry.id   AF-A0AAE3PIS9-F1
#
_cell.length_a   1.000
_cell.length_b   1.000
_cell.length_c   1.000
_cell.angle_alpha   90.00
_cell.angle_beta   90.00
_cell.angle_gamma   90.00
#
_symmetry.space_group_name_H-M   'P 1'
#
loop_
_entity.id
_entity.type
_entity.pdbx_description
1 polymer ?
#
loop_
_entity_poly.entity_id
_entity_poly.type
_entity_poly.pdbx_seq_one_letter_code
_entity_poly.pdbx_strand_id
1 'polypeptide(L)' 'MSPQTFDRETWLDLTVNIVPLGIMAFFFAAFIVVQPWGFDSVLSAVQFSLIGVPLVLLAIVTYYTGRAIFNAEHAE' A
#
# COMPACT_ATOMS: atom_id res chain seq x y z
N MET A 1 6.59 -26.74 -15.75
CA MET A 1 6.53 -25.27 -15.82
C MET A 1 7.94 -24.75 -15.55
N SER A 2 8.49 -23.88 -16.39
CA SER A 2 9.85 -23.34 -16.22
C SER A 2 9.93 -22.42 -14.98
N PRO A 3 10.94 -22.55 -14.10
CA PRO A 3 11.05 -21.79 -12.85
C PRO A 3 11.23 -20.26 -12.98
N GLN A 4 11.18 -19.68 -14.19
CA GLN A 4 11.49 -18.28 -14.46
C GLN A 4 10.26 -17.38 -14.66
N THR A 5 9.07 -17.95 -14.87
CA THR A 5 7.81 -17.17 -14.96
C THR A 5 7.18 -16.90 -13.60
N PHE A 6 7.54 -17.70 -12.58
CA PHE A 6 6.89 -17.77 -11.28
C PHE A 6 7.30 -16.62 -10.33
N ASP A 7 8.57 -16.24 -10.31
CA ASP A 7 9.03 -15.08 -9.54
C ASP A 7 8.41 -13.78 -10.07
N ARG A 8 8.32 -13.63 -11.39
CA ARG A 8 7.98 -12.34 -12.01
C ARG A 8 6.56 -11.87 -11.72
N GLU A 9 5.60 -12.78 -11.70
CA GLU A 9 4.19 -12.46 -11.42
C GLU A 9 3.95 -12.14 -9.94
N THR A 10 4.48 -12.95 -9.02
CA THR A 10 4.43 -12.67 -7.57
C THR A 10 5.11 -11.33 -7.22
N TRP A 11 6.30 -11.08 -7.79
CA TRP A 11 6.99 -9.81 -7.61
C TRP A 11 6.22 -8.65 -8.24
N LEU A 12 5.53 -8.85 -9.37
CA LEU A 12 4.69 -7.83 -10.01
C LEU A 12 3.51 -7.48 -9.10
N ASP A 13 2.77 -8.47 -8.60
CA ASP A 13 1.58 -8.27 -7.76
C ASP A 13 1.92 -7.56 -6.45
N LEU A 14 3.03 -7.95 -5.82
CA LEU A 14 3.49 -7.30 -4.59
C LEU A 14 3.98 -5.88 -4.88
N THR A 15 4.72 -5.66 -5.96
CA THR A 15 5.22 -4.32 -6.34
C THR A 15 4.09 -3.36 -6.70
N VAL A 16 3.08 -3.83 -7.44
CA VAL A 16 1.88 -3.05 -7.83
C VAL A 16 1.12 -2.54 -6.60
N ASN A 17 1.21 -3.24 -5.46
CA ASN A 17 0.62 -2.80 -4.19
C ASN A 17 1.58 -1.98 -3.31
N ILE A 18 2.86 -2.35 -3.25
CA ILE A 18 3.88 -1.65 -2.43
C ILE A 18 4.14 -0.23 -2.94
N VAL A 19 4.17 -0.02 -4.26
CA VAL A 19 4.45 1.31 -4.82
C VAL A 19 3.37 2.33 -4.43
N PRO A 20 2.07 2.08 -4.64
CA PRO A 20 1.02 2.96 -4.13
C PRO A 20 1.06 3.13 -2.61
N LEU A 21 1.33 2.06 -1.85
CA LEU A 21 1.46 2.14 -0.39
C LEU A 21 2.58 3.10 0.04
N GLY A 22 3.75 3.00 -0.58
CA GLY A 22 4.89 3.89 -0.34
C GLY A 22 4.58 5.34 -0.68
N ILE A 23 3.94 5.60 -1.83
CA ILE A 23 3.54 6.95 -2.23
C ILE A 23 2.53 7.54 -1.24
N MET A 24 1.50 6.78 -0.86
CA MET A 24 0.51 7.23 0.10
C MET A 24 1.14 7.51 1.47
N ALA A 25 2.03 6.64 1.95
CA ALA A 25 2.72 6.83 3.23
C ALA A 25 3.61 8.08 3.21
N PHE A 26 4.32 8.29 2.09
CA PHE A 26 5.13 9.48 1.89
C PHE A 26 4.29 10.76 1.96
N PHE A 27 3.19 10.84 1.20
CA PHE A 27 2.35 12.03 1.21
C PHE A 27 1.59 12.23 2.52
N PHE A 28 1.14 11.15 3.16
CA PHE A 28 0.54 11.21 4.49
C PHE A 28 1.52 11.85 5.49
N ALA A 29 2.77 11.38 5.53
CA ALA A 29 3.80 11.96 6.38
C ALA A 29 4.17 13.40 5.98
N ALA A 30 4.29 13.67 4.67
CA ALA A 30 4.61 15.00 4.16
C ALA A 30 3.56 16.02 4.58
N PHE A 31 2.27 15.67 4.55
CA PHE A 31 1.18 16.56 4.95
C PHE A 31 1.05 16.75 6.47
N ILE A 32 1.64 15.88 7.29
CA ILE A 32 1.81 16.13 8.72
C ILE A 32 2.82 17.26 8.95
N VAL A 33 3.89 17.30 8.16
CA VAL A 33 5.00 18.26 8.33
C VAL A 33 4.73 19.57 7.59
N VAL A 34 4.14 19.51 6.40
CA VAL A 34 3.95 20.64 5.50
C VAL A 34 2.47 20.83 5.23
N GLN A 35 1.96 22.03 5.56
CA GLN A 35 0.57 22.43 5.38
C GLN A 35 0.44 23.51 4.30
N PRO A 36 0.49 23.15 3.00
CA PRO A 36 0.55 24.12 1.91
C PRO A 36 -0.70 25.00 1.78
N TRP A 37 -1.84 24.52 2.30
CA TRP A 37 -3.14 25.19 2.18
C TRP A 37 -3.67 25.73 3.52
N GLY A 38 -2.83 25.74 4.57
CA GLY A 38 -3.22 26.10 5.93
C GLY A 38 -3.86 24.95 6.72
N PHE A 39 -4.20 25.21 7.98
CA PHE A 39 -4.81 24.24 8.89
C PHE A 39 -6.28 24.58 9.16
N ASP A 40 -7.18 23.78 8.60
CA ASP A 40 -8.59 23.73 8.96
C ASP A 40 -8.90 22.33 9.48
N SER A 41 -9.52 22.22 10.66
CA SER A 41 -9.72 20.93 11.32
C SER A 41 -10.58 19.96 10.51
N VAL A 42 -11.62 20.47 9.83
CA VAL A 42 -12.56 19.64 9.07
C VAL A 42 -11.91 19.20 7.76
N LEU A 43 -11.31 20.14 7.01
CA LEU A 43 -10.65 19.83 5.75
C LEU A 43 -9.44 18.92 5.95
N SER A 44 -8.64 19.15 6.99
CA SER A 44 -7.49 18.29 7.33
C SER A 44 -7.98 16.88 7.70
N ALA A 45 -9.03 16.75 8.51
CA ALA A 45 -9.60 15.45 8.86
C ALA A 45 -10.10 14.69 7.63
N VAL A 46 -10.77 15.37 6.70
CA VAL A 46 -11.21 14.78 5.43
C VAL A 46 -10.00 14.36 4.59
N GLN A 47 -9.00 15.23 4.40
CA GLN A 47 -7.78 14.91 3.65
C GLN A 47 -7.05 13.68 4.21
N PHE A 48 -6.81 13.65 5.52
CA PHE A 48 -6.13 12.52 6.15
C PHE A 48 -6.99 11.26 6.15
N SER A 49 -8.32 11.37 6.20
CA SER A 49 -9.19 10.19 6.06
C SER A 49 -9.14 9.63 4.64
N LEU A 50 -9.16 10.50 3.62
CA LEU A 50 -9.09 10.11 2.21
C LEU A 50 -7.78 9.43 1.84
N ILE A 51 -6.69 9.72 2.54
CA ILE A 51 -5.39 9.06 2.33
C ILE A 51 -5.21 7.87 3.29
N GLY A 52 -5.51 8.06 4.57
CA GLY A 52 -5.29 7.10 5.64
C GLY A 52 -6.15 5.84 5.52
N VAL A 53 -7.42 5.99 5.14
CA VAL A 53 -8.31 4.82 4.94
C VAL A 53 -7.80 3.91 3.83
N PRO A 54 -7.57 4.38 2.58
CA PRO A 54 -7.04 3.51 1.55
C PRO A 54 -5.61 3.04 1.85
N LEU A 55 -4.78 3.83 2.55
CA LEU A 55 -3.46 3.37 2.99
C LEU A 55 -3.56 2.14 3.91
N VAL A 56 -4.45 2.18 4.91
CA VAL A 56 -4.65 1.06 5.83
C VAL A 56 -5.26 -0.14 5.11
N LEU A 57 -6.31 0.08 4.31
CA LEU A 57 -6.95 -1.00 3.56
C LEU A 57 -5.99 -1.66 2.57
N LEU A 58 -5.20 -0.87 1.83
CA LEU A 58 -4.21 -1.40 0.90
C LEU A 58 -3.11 -2.17 1.63
N ALA A 59 -2.62 -1.67 2.78
CA ALA A 59 -1.65 -2.40 3.59
C ALA A 59 -2.19 -3.77 4.04
N ILE A 60 -3.45 -3.81 4.48
CA ILE A 60 -4.14 -5.04 4.86
C ILE A 60 -4.21 -6.00 3.66
N VAL A 61 -4.70 -5.55 2.51
CA VAL A 61 -4.82 -6.39 1.30
C VAL A 61 -3.45 -6.89 0.86
N THR A 62 -2.44 -6.01 0.81
CA THR A 62 -1.07 -6.36 0.42
C THR A 62 -0.50 -7.47 1.31
N TYR A 63 -0.71 -7.37 2.62
CA TYR A 63 -0.26 -8.38 3.57
C TYR A 63 -0.97 -9.73 3.35
N TYR A 64 -2.29 -9.71 3.17
CA TYR A 64 -3.04 -10.95 2.94
C TYR A 64 -2.70 -11.59 1.59
N THR A 65 -2.52 -10.81 0.54
CA THR A 65 -2.09 -11.31 -0.77
C THR A 65 -0.70 -11.94 -0.68
N GLY A 66 0.27 -11.26 -0.07
CA GLY A 66 1.62 -11.82 0.11
C GLY A 66 1.61 -13.11 0.93
N ARG A 67 0.82 -13.16 2.01
CA ARG A 67 0.67 -14.36 2.84
C ARG A 67 -0.02 -15.50 2.10
N ALA A 68 -1.04 -15.20 1.30
CA ALA A 68 -1.75 -16.21 0.51
C ALA A 68 -0.82 -16.85 -0.53
N ILE A 69 0.01 -16.05 -1.20
CA ILE A 69 1.01 -16.55 -2.17
C ILE A 69 2.03 -17.44 -1.47
N PHE A 70 2.63 -16.97 -0.36
CA PHE A 70 3.60 -17.76 0.42
C PHE A 70 3.05 -19.12 0.86
N ASN A 71 1.80 -19.16 1.34
CA ASN A 71 1.17 -20.40 1.77
C ASN A 71 0.89 -21.36 0.60
N ALA A 72 0.49 -20.83 -0.56
CA ALA A 72 0.27 -21.64 -1.76
C ALA A 72 1.57 -22.31 -2.22
N GLU A 73 2.70 -21.60 -2.16
CA GLU A 73 4.03 -22.14 -2.51
C GLU A 73 4.51 -23.25 -1.57
N HIS A 74 4.16 -23.20 -0.28
CA HIS A 74 4.61 -24.18 0.71
C HIS A 74 3.69 -25.41 0.83
N ALA A 75 2.52 -25.38 0.20
CA ALA A 75 1.56 -26.48 0.21
C ALA A 75 1.78 -27.48 -0.95
N GLU A 76 2.60 -27.13 -1.94
CA GLU A 76 3.10 -28.00 -3.02
C GLU A 76 4.41 -28.70 -2.65
#